data_AF-A0A7S0TLB9-F1
#
_entry.id   AF-A0A7S0TLB9-F1
#
_cell.length_a   1.000
_cell.length_b   1.000
_cell.length_c   1.000
_cell.angle_alpha   90.00
_cell.angle_beta   90.00
_cell.angle_gamma   90.00
#
_symmetry.space_group_name_H-M   'P 1'
#
loop_
_entity.id
_entity.type
_entity.pdbx_description
1 polymer ?
#
loop_
_entity_poly.entity_id
_entity_poly.type
_entity_poly.pdbx_seq_one_letter_code
_entity_poly.pdbx_strand_id
1 'polypeptide(L)'
;LTHSRSLHSAAVGAPAGEARMLIMSSIESSFLSCACRGIQGFNHPDTAPLLVACEVLTAIEGPMWNEIRGLGLAYTFSLHGDSEEGLVYFSLSRSNSLATAYKVAGALVRAYAEGEVEVTWEMVENAVASVVSSVVSREQTVSSCGLQSFMSSLRGSGPGHNARL
;
A
#
# COMPACT_ATOMS: atom_id res chain seq x y z
N LEU A 1 32.62 -18.77 -3.70
CA LEU A 1 32.90 -18.97 -5.14
C LEU A 1 31.82 -19.94 -5.61
N THR A 2 30.83 -19.60 -6.44
CA THR A 2 30.66 -18.54 -7.43
C THR A 2 29.19 -18.58 -7.86
N HIS A 3 28.70 -17.50 -8.49
CA HIS A 3 27.39 -17.32 -9.16
C HIS A 3 26.22 -16.90 -8.24
N SER A 4 25.43 -15.89 -8.55
CA SER A 4 25.44 -14.91 -9.66
C SER A 4 24.56 -13.72 -9.24
N ARG A 5 24.95 -12.52 -9.69
CA ARG A 5 24.17 -11.28 -9.67
C ARG A 5 22.77 -11.47 -10.25
N SER A 6 21.77 -10.91 -9.56
CA SER A 6 20.74 -10.09 -10.19
C SER A 6 20.47 -8.88 -9.27
N LEU A 7 20.96 -7.70 -9.67
CA LEU A 7 20.67 -6.42 -8.98
C LEU A 7 19.34 -5.79 -9.44
N HIS A 8 18.44 -6.61 -9.99
CA HIS A 8 17.06 -6.24 -10.27
C HIS A 8 16.19 -7.31 -9.64
N SER A 9 15.27 -6.90 -8.75
CA SER A 9 14.19 -7.76 -8.29
C SER A 9 13.44 -8.26 -9.52
N ALA A 10 13.34 -9.58 -9.69
CA ALA A 10 12.61 -10.24 -10.77
C ALA A 10 11.08 -10.08 -10.62
N ALA A 11 10.60 -8.94 -10.12
CA ALA A 11 9.21 -8.70 -9.77
C ALA A 11 8.28 -8.45 -10.97
N VAL A 12 8.82 -8.34 -12.20
CA VAL A 12 8.02 -8.21 -13.43
C VAL A 12 7.99 -9.52 -14.23
N GLY A 13 8.04 -10.66 -13.53
CA GLY A 13 7.42 -11.90 -13.97
C GLY A 13 6.12 -12.04 -13.18
N ALA A 14 5.01 -12.43 -13.82
CA ALA A 14 3.75 -12.71 -13.16
C ALA A 14 4.01 -13.38 -11.79
N PRO A 15 3.49 -12.87 -10.65
CA PRO A 15 3.70 -13.53 -9.37
C PRO A 15 3.01 -14.89 -9.44
N ALA A 16 3.76 -15.92 -9.84
CA ALA A 16 3.42 -17.29 -9.53
C ALA A 16 3.37 -17.31 -8.00
N GLY A 17 2.22 -17.68 -7.42
CA GLY A 17 1.96 -17.54 -5.99
C GLY A 17 3.00 -18.28 -5.14
N GLU A 18 4.10 -17.60 -4.83
CA GLU A 18 5.23 -18.14 -4.10
C GLU A 18 5.17 -17.58 -2.68
N ALA A 19 4.99 -18.48 -1.71
CA ALA A 19 5.03 -18.15 -0.30
C ALA A 19 6.34 -18.64 0.30
N ARG A 20 7.07 -17.75 0.97
CA ARG A 20 8.30 -18.06 1.71
C ARG A 20 8.06 -17.79 3.19
N MET A 21 8.23 -18.81 4.01
CA MET A 21 8.17 -18.68 5.47
C MET A 21 9.60 -18.67 6.02
N LEU A 22 9.90 -17.66 6.84
CA LEU A 22 11.18 -17.54 7.53
C LEU A 22 10.91 -17.65 9.03
N ILE A 23 11.60 -18.58 9.69
CA ILE A 23 11.48 -18.77 11.14
C ILE A 23 12.62 -18.01 11.80
N MET A 24 12.28 -17.15 12.77
CA MET A 24 13.24 -16.38 13.54
C MET A 24 13.01 -16.65 15.03
N SER A 25 14.02 -17.17 15.73
CA SER A 25 13.93 -17.48 17.16
C SER A 25 14.02 -16.27 18.09
N SER A 26 14.47 -15.12 17.57
CA SER A 26 14.71 -13.91 18.37
C SER A 26 13.48 -13.03 18.58
N ILE A 27 12.34 -13.37 17.97
CA ILE A 27 11.14 -12.53 17.98
C ILE A 27 9.91 -13.38 18.31
N GLU A 28 9.10 -12.90 19.27
CA GLU A 28 7.80 -13.51 19.59
C GLU A 28 6.70 -13.08 18.62
N SER A 29 6.97 -12.03 17.84
CA SER A 29 6.04 -11.42 16.90
C SER A 29 6.12 -12.02 15.51
N SER A 30 4.97 -12.11 14.84
CA SER A 30 4.89 -12.54 13.44
C SER A 30 4.72 -11.36 12.49
N PHE A 31 5.22 -11.52 11.26
CA PHE A 31 5.23 -10.49 10.21
C PHE A 31 4.77 -11.09 8.87
N LEU A 32 4.05 -10.30 8.08
CA LEU A 32 3.60 -10.68 6.74
C LEU A 32 3.85 -9.52 5.78
N SER A 33 4.33 -9.86 4.59
CA SER A 33 4.34 -8.99 3.43
C SER A 33 3.85 -9.78 2.24
N CYS A 34 2.85 -9.27 1.53
CA CYS A 34 2.34 -9.84 0.30
C CYS A 34 2.09 -8.75 -0.73
N ALA A 35 2.23 -9.13 -2.00
CA ALA A 35 1.96 -8.27 -3.13
C ALA A 35 0.97 -8.95 -4.09
N CYS A 36 0.12 -8.17 -4.72
CA CYS A 36 -0.72 -8.62 -5.81
C CYS A 36 -0.59 -7.66 -7.00
N ARG A 37 -1.12 -8.06 -8.16
CA ARG A 37 -1.14 -7.20 -9.34
C ARG A 37 -2.00 -5.96 -9.07
N GLY A 38 -1.42 -4.80 -9.32
CA GLY A 38 -2.07 -3.51 -9.22
C GLY A 38 -2.15 -2.79 -10.56
N ILE A 39 -2.36 -1.49 -10.48
CA ILE A 39 -2.38 -0.59 -11.62
C ILE A 39 -0.94 -0.27 -12.02
N GLN A 40 -0.60 -0.51 -13.30
CA GLN A 40 0.71 -0.18 -13.83
C GLN A 40 0.70 1.18 -14.52
N GLY A 41 1.70 2.01 -14.19
CA GLY A 41 1.92 3.31 -14.82
C GLY A 41 1.29 4.47 -14.04
N PHE A 42 1.98 5.60 -14.09
CA PHE A 42 1.64 6.80 -13.33
C PHE A 42 0.39 7.53 -13.82
N ASN A 43 0.11 7.48 -15.12
CA ASN A 43 -0.97 8.25 -15.74
C ASN A 43 -2.29 7.47 -15.86
N HIS A 44 -2.45 6.37 -15.12
CA HIS A 44 -3.69 5.59 -15.16
C HIS A 44 -4.83 6.36 -14.47
N PRO A 45 -6.06 6.42 -15.04
CA PRO A 45 -7.18 7.16 -14.45
C PRO A 45 -7.56 6.66 -13.06
N ASP A 46 -7.38 5.36 -12.80
CA ASP A 46 -7.74 4.75 -11.51
C ASP A 46 -6.66 4.88 -10.42
N THR A 47 -5.53 5.56 -10.69
CA THR A 47 -4.46 5.75 -9.68
C THR A 47 -4.98 6.53 -8.46
N ALA A 48 -5.65 7.66 -8.68
CA ALA A 48 -6.19 8.46 -7.58
C ALA A 48 -7.31 7.73 -6.81
N PRO A 49 -8.31 7.11 -7.47
CA PRO A 49 -9.29 6.25 -6.79
C PRO A 49 -8.65 5.13 -5.95
N LEU A 50 -7.59 4.47 -6.45
CA LEU A 50 -6.89 3.43 -5.70
C LEU A 50 -6.24 3.98 -4.42
N LEU A 51 -5.56 5.13 -4.52
CA LEU A 51 -4.95 5.77 -3.34
C LEU A 51 -5.98 6.11 -2.28
N VAL A 52 -7.12 6.68 -2.70
CA VAL A 52 -8.23 7.01 -1.80
C VAL A 52 -8.82 5.74 -1.19
N ALA A 53 -9.05 4.69 -1.98
CA ALA A 53 -9.59 3.43 -1.47
C ALA A 53 -8.65 2.76 -0.45
N CYS A 54 -7.34 2.76 -0.69
CA CYS A 54 -6.35 2.29 0.28
C CYS A 54 -6.44 3.10 1.58
N GLU A 55 -6.48 4.43 1.47
CA GLU A 55 -6.54 5.32 2.64
C GLU A 55 -7.85 5.15 3.43
N VAL A 56 -9.00 5.00 2.76
CA VAL A 56 -10.29 4.71 3.42
C VAL A 56 -10.19 3.45 4.28
N LEU A 57 -9.55 2.40 3.77
CA LEU A 57 -9.40 1.13 4.50
C LEU A 57 -8.41 1.25 5.66
N THR A 58 -7.32 2.01 5.50
CA THR A 58 -6.23 2.10 6.46
C THR A 58 -6.26 3.33 7.37
N ALA A 59 -7.26 4.19 7.24
CA ALA A 59 -7.43 5.40 8.04
C ALA A 59 -7.39 5.09 9.55
N ILE A 60 -6.94 6.08 10.32
CA ILE A 60 -7.05 6.04 11.79
C ILE A 60 -8.54 5.94 12.15
N GLU A 61 -8.91 4.98 13.00
CA GLU A 61 -10.30 4.63 13.31
C GLU A 61 -11.13 4.10 12.11
N GLY A 62 -10.48 3.83 10.98
CA GLY A 62 -11.07 3.19 9.81
C GLY A 62 -11.33 1.69 9.99
N PRO A 63 -11.79 1.02 8.93
CA PRO A 63 -12.25 -0.38 8.99
C PRO A 63 -11.16 -1.35 9.45
N MET A 64 -9.95 -1.27 8.86
CA MET A 64 -8.84 -2.13 9.27
C MET A 64 -8.33 -1.78 10.67
N TRP A 65 -8.42 -0.52 11.08
CA TRP A 65 -8.06 -0.13 12.45
C TRP A 65 -8.95 -0.84 13.46
N ASN A 66 -10.27 -0.77 13.28
CA ASN A 66 -11.22 -1.35 14.23
C ASN A 66 -11.11 -2.88 14.28
N GLU A 67 -11.08 -3.54 13.12
CA GLU A 67 -11.12 -5.00 13.05
C GLU A 67 -9.76 -5.68 13.24
N ILE A 68 -8.65 -5.06 12.84
CA ILE A 68 -7.31 -5.67 12.97
C ILE A 68 -6.63 -5.20 14.24
N ARG A 69 -6.55 -3.88 14.46
CA ARG A 69 -5.85 -3.32 15.62
C ARG A 69 -6.74 -3.31 16.85
N GLY A 70 -8.02 -2.96 16.73
CA GLY A 70 -8.98 -2.93 17.83
C GLY A 70 -9.20 -4.29 18.47
N LEU A 71 -9.20 -5.36 17.67
CA LEU A 71 -9.26 -6.75 18.16
C LEU A 71 -7.90 -7.33 18.56
N GLY A 72 -6.80 -6.56 18.47
CA GLY A 72 -5.46 -6.99 18.86
C GLY A 72 -4.83 -8.07 17.95
N LEU A 73 -5.29 -8.19 16.70
CA LEU A 73 -4.78 -9.19 15.75
C LEU A 73 -3.40 -8.80 15.20
N ALA A 74 -3.19 -7.51 14.92
CA ALA A 74 -1.89 -6.95 14.56
C ALA A 74 -1.73 -5.51 15.03
N TYR A 75 -0.50 -5.14 15.39
CA TYR A 75 -0.21 -3.78 15.85
C TYR A 75 -0.13 -2.77 14.70
N THR A 76 0.43 -3.19 13.57
CA THR A 76 0.59 -2.33 12.39
C THR A 76 0.17 -3.08 11.15
N PHE A 77 -0.53 -2.38 10.27
CA PHE A 77 -0.90 -2.83 8.94
C PHE A 77 -0.57 -1.71 7.94
N SER A 78 -0.34 -2.07 6.68
CA SER A 78 -0.24 -1.10 5.59
C SER A 78 -0.81 -1.69 4.30
N LEU A 79 -1.43 -0.84 3.50
CA LEU A 79 -1.96 -1.16 2.18
C LEU A 79 -1.62 0.00 1.25
N HIS A 80 -0.88 -0.24 0.17
CA HIS A 80 -0.53 0.80 -0.78
C HIS A 80 -0.23 0.23 -2.18
N GLY A 81 -0.51 1.01 -3.20
CA GLY A 81 -0.14 0.70 -4.58
C GLY A 81 1.23 1.29 -4.96
N ASP A 82 2.00 0.53 -5.73
CA ASP A 82 3.20 0.98 -6.42
C ASP A 82 2.94 0.99 -7.94
N SER A 83 2.88 2.20 -8.51
CA SER A 83 2.63 2.40 -9.94
C SER A 83 3.83 2.09 -10.84
N GLU A 84 5.06 2.08 -10.30
CA GLU A 84 6.28 1.70 -11.04
C GLU A 84 6.27 0.20 -11.31
N GLU A 85 6.02 -0.56 -10.25
CA GLU A 85 6.01 -2.03 -10.30
C GLU A 85 4.68 -2.60 -10.79
N GLY A 86 3.60 -1.80 -10.72
CA GLY A 86 2.25 -2.27 -11.02
C GLY A 86 1.75 -3.29 -10.00
N LEU A 87 2.11 -3.10 -8.73
CA LEU A 87 1.79 -4.00 -7.63
C LEU A 87 1.04 -3.25 -6.52
N VAL A 88 0.21 -3.98 -5.77
CA VAL A 88 -0.37 -3.51 -4.51
C VAL A 88 0.22 -4.35 -3.39
N TYR A 89 0.75 -3.65 -2.38
CA TYR A 89 1.40 -4.22 -1.23
C TYR A 89 0.47 -4.20 -0.02
N PHE A 90 0.38 -5.33 0.66
CA PHE A 90 -0.25 -5.45 1.97
C PHE A 90 0.75 -6.05 2.95
N SER A 91 0.88 -5.43 4.12
CA SER A 91 1.76 -5.95 5.18
C SER A 91 1.12 -5.86 6.55
N LEU A 92 1.52 -6.81 7.40
CA LEU A 92 1.16 -6.88 8.82
C LEU A 92 2.45 -7.00 9.63
N SER A 93 2.54 -6.23 10.71
CA SER A 93 3.68 -6.26 11.61
C SER A 93 3.25 -6.41 13.05
N ARG A 94 4.03 -7.18 13.81
CA ARG A 94 3.75 -7.51 15.22
C ARG A 94 2.34 -8.07 15.38
N SER A 95 2.06 -9.12 14.63
CA SER A 95 0.79 -9.85 14.70
C SER A 95 0.89 -11.02 15.66
N ASN A 96 -0.16 -11.19 16.47
CA ASN A 96 -0.31 -12.34 17.35
C ASN A 96 -0.97 -13.53 16.61
N SER A 97 -1.79 -13.24 15.58
CA SER A 97 -2.36 -14.25 14.67
C SER A 97 -2.40 -13.73 13.24
N LEU A 98 -1.37 -14.06 12.46
CA LEU A 98 -1.27 -13.65 11.05
C LEU A 98 -2.41 -14.22 10.19
N ALA A 99 -2.74 -15.49 10.38
CA ALA A 99 -3.75 -16.16 9.57
C ALA A 99 -5.14 -15.53 9.77
N THR A 100 -5.49 -15.18 11.01
CA THR A 100 -6.76 -14.51 11.32
C THR A 100 -6.75 -13.07 10.79
N ALA A 101 -5.69 -12.30 11.07
CA ALA A 101 -5.56 -10.92 10.60
C ALA A 101 -5.66 -10.82 9.08
N TYR A 102 -5.00 -11.72 8.34
CA TYR A 102 -5.05 -11.78 6.88
C TYR A 102 -6.46 -12.10 6.36
N LYS A 103 -7.17 -13.05 6.98
CA LYS A 103 -8.54 -13.40 6.61
C LYS A 103 -9.51 -12.24 6.84
N VAL A 104 -9.40 -11.56 7.98
CA VAL A 104 -10.22 -10.39 8.32
C VAL A 104 -9.95 -9.25 7.33
N ALA A 105 -8.68 -8.95 7.04
CA ALA A 105 -8.33 -7.94 6.05
C ALA A 105 -8.90 -8.25 4.66
N GLY A 106 -8.76 -9.49 4.19
CA GLY A 106 -9.31 -9.92 2.90
C GLY A 106 -10.84 -9.89 2.84
N ALA A 107 -11.51 -10.23 3.94
CA ALA A 107 -12.97 -10.15 4.06
C ALA A 107 -13.45 -8.69 3.99
N LEU A 108 -12.78 -7.77 4.69
CA LEU A 108 -13.10 -6.34 4.62
C LEU A 108 -12.94 -5.80 3.21
N VAL A 109 -11.79 -6.05 2.56
CA VAL A 109 -11.55 -5.60 1.19
C VAL A 109 -12.63 -6.12 0.25
N ARG A 110 -13.03 -7.39 0.38
CA ARG A 110 -14.10 -7.98 -0.42
C ARG A 110 -15.45 -7.30 -0.16
N ALA A 111 -15.83 -7.10 1.10
CA ALA A 111 -17.10 -6.49 1.47
C ALA A 111 -17.26 -5.07 0.90
N TYR A 112 -16.19 -4.26 0.93
CA TYR A 112 -16.17 -2.95 0.29
C TYR A 112 -16.20 -3.03 -1.24
N ALA A 113 -15.48 -3.98 -1.84
CA ALA A 113 -15.45 -4.15 -3.29
C ALA A 113 -16.79 -4.66 -3.87
N GLU A 114 -17.52 -5.48 -3.11
CA GLU A 114 -18.82 -6.02 -3.49
C GLU A 114 -19.97 -5.07 -3.12
N GLY A 115 -19.70 -3.97 -2.42
CA GLY A 115 -20.69 -2.97 -2.02
C GLY A 115 -21.58 -3.42 -0.85
N GLU A 116 -21.14 -4.42 -0.07
CA GLU A 116 -21.84 -4.87 1.14
C GLU A 116 -21.75 -3.83 2.27
N VAL A 117 -20.66 -3.05 2.28
CA VAL A 117 -20.43 -1.96 3.23
C VAL A 117 -20.48 -0.64 2.48
N GLU A 118 -21.32 0.27 2.96
CA GLU A 118 -21.44 1.60 2.39
C GLU A 118 -20.20 2.44 2.68
N VAL A 119 -19.63 3.03 1.63
CA VAL A 119 -18.59 4.05 1.77
C VAL A 119 -19.27 5.40 1.88
N THR A 120 -19.22 6.00 3.07
CA THR A 120 -19.83 7.32 3.29
C THR A 120 -18.96 8.42 2.66
N TRP A 121 -19.60 9.54 2.31
CA TRP A 121 -18.89 10.68 1.74
C TRP A 121 -17.82 11.24 2.69
N GLU A 122 -18.08 11.24 3.99
CA GLU A 122 -17.15 11.71 5.01
C GLU A 122 -15.87 10.85 5.06
N MET A 123 -16.00 9.53 4.86
CA MET A 123 -14.83 8.64 4.77
C MET A 123 -13.97 9.01 3.56
N VAL A 124 -14.60 9.30 2.42
CA VAL A 124 -13.91 9.70 1.19
C VAL A 124 -13.24 11.06 1.37
N GLU A 125 -13.93 12.04 1.94
CA GLU A 125 -13.39 13.39 2.15
C GLU A 125 -12.17 13.35 3.07
N ASN A 126 -12.24 12.58 4.16
CA ASN A 126 -11.11 12.38 5.06
C ASN A 126 -9.94 11.68 4.37
N ALA A 127 -10.21 10.64 3.58
CA ALA A 127 -9.18 9.93 2.82
C ALA A 127 -8.51 10.82 1.77
N VAL A 128 -9.28 11.62 1.04
CA VAL A 128 -8.74 12.60 0.08
C VAL A 128 -7.86 13.62 0.78
N ALA A 129 -8.29 14.17 1.93
CA ALA A 129 -7.49 15.11 2.71
C ALA A 129 -6.16 14.50 3.17
N SER A 130 -6.18 13.25 3.64
CA SER A 130 -4.96 12.50 4.01
C SER A 130 -4.03 12.26 2.82
N VAL A 131 -4.56 11.85 1.66
CA VAL A 131 -3.78 11.62 0.45
C VAL A 131 -3.13 12.93 -0.03
N VAL A 132 -3.89 14.03 -0.10
CA VAL A 132 -3.37 15.35 -0.49
C VAL A 132 -2.31 15.83 0.50
N SER A 133 -2.55 15.68 1.80
CA SER A 133 -1.57 16.02 2.83
C SER A 133 -0.27 15.20 2.69
N SER A 134 -0.38 13.92 2.34
CA SER A 134 0.77 13.04 2.07
C SER A 134 1.56 13.51 0.85
N VAL A 135 0.89 13.91 -0.23
CA VAL A 135 1.53 14.48 -1.43
C VAL A 135 2.24 15.79 -1.10
N VAL A 136 1.57 16.73 -0.44
CA VAL A 136 2.15 18.02 -0.02
C VAL A 136 3.34 17.82 0.91
N SER A 137 3.24 16.85 1.83
CA SER A 137 4.31 16.54 2.78
C SER A 137 5.60 16.08 2.11
N ARG A 138 5.53 15.44 0.92
CA ARG A 138 6.71 15.04 0.14
C ARG A 138 7.45 16.23 -0.48
N GLU A 139 6.79 17.37 -0.64
CA GLU A 139 7.32 18.57 -1.32
C GLU A 139 7.56 19.77 -0.38
N GLN A 140 7.55 19.55 0.94
CA GLN A 140 7.68 20.62 1.94
C GLN A 140 8.98 21.42 1.89
N THR A 141 10.06 20.85 1.35
CA THR A 141 11.38 21.49 1.34
C THR A 141 11.85 21.73 -0.10
N VAL A 142 12.68 22.75 -0.30
CA VAL A 142 13.26 23.05 -1.62
C VAL A 142 14.07 21.86 -2.14
N SER A 143 14.81 21.17 -1.27
CA SER A 143 15.56 19.95 -1.61
C SER A 143 14.64 18.80 -2.01
N SER A 144 13.55 18.56 -1.26
CA SER A 144 12.60 17.48 -1.58
C SER A 144 11.82 17.78 -2.86
N CYS A 145 11.43 19.02 -3.11
CA CYS A 145 10.83 19.46 -4.38
C CYS A 145 11.80 19.27 -5.56
N GLY A 146 13.07 19.65 -5.40
CA GLY A 146 14.11 19.40 -6.40
C GLY A 146 14.26 17.91 -6.73
N LEU A 147 14.26 17.05 -5.71
CA LEU A 147 14.30 15.60 -5.88
C LEU A 147 13.04 15.07 -6.58
N GLN A 148 11.84 15.53 -6.21
CA GLN A 148 10.60 15.10 -6.87
C GLN A 148 10.54 15.52 -8.34
N SER A 149 11.00 16.74 -8.66
CA SER A 149 11.11 17.20 -10.05
C SER A 149 12.08 16.31 -10.86
N PHE A 150 13.25 16.01 -10.28
CA PHE A 150 14.22 15.09 -10.88
C PHE A 150 13.62 13.69 -11.11
N MET A 151 12.97 13.12 -10.10
CA MET A 151 12.34 11.81 -10.20
C MET A 151 11.16 11.80 -11.19
N SER A 152 10.37 12.87 -11.27
CA SER A 152 9.29 12.99 -12.27
C SER A 152 9.83 13.02 -13.71
N SER A 153 10.99 13.67 -13.91
CA SER A 153 11.68 13.67 -15.20
C SER A 153 12.13 12.25 -15.58
N LEU A 154 12.70 11.49 -14.64
CA LEU A 154 13.10 10.10 -14.87
C LEU A 154 11.92 9.17 -15.17
N ARG A 155 10.78 9.38 -14.51
CA ARG A 155 9.54 8.61 -14.70
C ARG A 155 8.81 8.92 -16.00
N GLY A 156 9.15 10.01 -16.68
CA GLY A 156 8.40 10.48 -17.85
C GLY A 156 6.98 10.98 -17.53
N SER A 157 6.65 11.22 -16.26
CA SER A 157 5.33 11.67 -15.80
C SER A 157 5.03 13.15 -16.12
N GLY A 158 6.01 13.87 -16.69
CA GLY A 158 5.93 15.29 -17.02
C GLY A 158 5.97 16.19 -15.77
N PRO A 159 6.22 17.50 -15.95
CA PRO A 159 6.17 18.45 -14.84
C PRO A 159 4.74 18.55 -14.28
N GLY A 160 4.61 18.67 -12.95
CA GLY A 160 3.31 18.85 -12.29
C GLY A 160 2.40 17.62 -12.28
N HIS A 161 2.94 16.39 -12.33
CA HIS A 161 2.15 15.17 -12.13
C HIS A 161 1.41 15.18 -10.78
N ASN A 162 2.10 15.54 -9.69
CA ASN A 162 1.52 15.60 -8.35
C ASN A 162 0.41 16.65 -8.20
N ALA A 163 0.39 17.68 -9.05
CA ALA A 163 -0.66 18.69 -9.07
C ALA A 163 -1.89 18.27 -9.89
N ARG A 164 -1.80 17.17 -10.65
CA ARG A 164 -2.89 16.61 -11.48
C ARG A 164 -3.54 15.37 -10.86
N LEU A 165 -2.90 14.80 -9.83
CA LEU A 165 -3.47 13.74 -8.98
C LEU A 165 -4.58 14.32 -8.11
#